data_AF-A0A8S2YZA3-F1
#
_entry.id   AF-A0A8S2YZA3-F1
#
_cell.length_a   1.000
_cell.length_b   1.000
_cell.length_c   1.000
_cell.angle_alpha   90.00
_cell.angle_beta   90.00
_cell.angle_gamma   90.00
#
_symmetry.space_group_name_H-M   'P 1'
#
loop_
_entity.id
_entity.type
_entity.pdbx_description
1 polymer ?
#
loop_
_entity_poly.entity_id
_entity_poly.type
_entity_poly.pdbx_seq_one_letter_code
_entity_poly.pdbx_strand_id
1 'polypeptide(L)'
;MATTQSHFLFNNQLYEQIDGLFMGSPLAAIMADIYMSHFEEVNMPQLIINGVHLWKRYVDDTFTFVENNNCVQKILHVLNSYHPNIQFTVETEQNNTLSFLDVKIIRIRTTITPSYQTTVYRKPTYSGLMTKSDSFVPFSYKKLALNTIIKRAIHICSNYVLLHNELEFIKVTALKNGYPCNFIEVQIGTQMSKLMNSSSSNVITPPQPNTDNKNKSKYLYCEIPYRGKTTQIFANKLKHLIQHQKPTKQLRIIQRPPK
;
A
#
# COMPACT_ATOMS: atom_id res chain seq x y z
N MET A 1 -13.99 -6.47 25.87
CA MET A 1 -13.26 -6.48 24.57
C MET A 1 -13.45 -7.81 23.86
N ALA A 2 -13.37 -7.81 22.53
CA ALA A 2 -13.88 -8.85 21.63
C ALA A 2 -13.09 -10.18 21.56
N THR A 3 -12.00 -10.37 22.30
CA THR A 3 -11.23 -11.61 22.30
C THR A 3 -10.58 -11.88 23.66
N THR A 4 -11.38 -12.22 24.67
CA THR A 4 -10.84 -12.83 25.89
C THR A 4 -10.40 -14.27 25.59
N GLN A 5 -9.36 -14.80 26.27
CA GLN A 5 -8.83 -16.18 26.10
C GLN A 5 -8.02 -16.44 24.81
N SER A 6 -7.36 -15.42 24.26
CA SER A 6 -6.40 -15.64 23.17
C SER A 6 -5.02 -15.95 23.75
N HIS A 7 -4.46 -17.11 23.39
CA HIS A 7 -3.14 -17.54 23.87
C HIS A 7 -2.07 -17.47 22.79
N PHE A 8 -0.85 -17.09 23.15
CA PHE A 8 0.30 -17.10 22.26
C PHE A 8 1.58 -17.55 22.97
N LEU A 9 2.54 -18.06 22.20
CA LEU A 9 3.82 -18.53 22.71
C LEU A 9 4.91 -17.50 22.43
N PHE A 10 5.68 -17.14 23.46
CA PHE A 10 6.88 -16.31 23.32
C PHE A 10 7.98 -16.86 24.22
N ASN A 11 9.20 -17.04 23.69
CA ASN A 11 10.32 -17.66 24.42
C ASN A 11 9.94 -18.99 25.14
N ASN A 12 9.19 -19.85 24.45
CA ASN A 12 8.66 -21.12 25.00
C ASN A 12 7.76 -20.97 26.24
N GLN A 13 7.27 -19.77 26.55
CA GLN A 13 6.30 -19.49 27.59
C GLN A 13 4.95 -19.14 26.97
N LEU A 14 3.87 -19.66 27.57
CA LEU A 14 2.50 -19.41 27.15
C LEU A 14 1.97 -18.14 27.84
N TYR A 15 1.46 -17.21 27.04
CA TYR A 15 0.85 -15.99 27.52
C TYR A 15 -0.62 -15.95 27.10
N GLU A 16 -1.45 -15.32 27.92
CA GLU A 16 -2.83 -14.97 27.59
C GLU A 16 -2.94 -13.47 27.34
N GLN A 17 -3.57 -13.09 26.24
CA GLN A 17 -3.91 -11.70 25.99
C GLN A 17 -5.15 -11.33 26.82
N ILE A 18 -4.95 -10.42 27.76
CA ILE A 18 -5.99 -9.95 28.69
C ILE A 18 -6.79 -8.76 28.16
N ASP A 19 -6.21 -7.95 27.26
CA ASP A 19 -6.86 -6.77 26.68
C ASP A 19 -6.41 -6.53 25.22
N GLY A 20 -7.30 -5.90 24.45
CA GLY A 20 -7.12 -5.58 23.04
C GLY A 20 -7.31 -6.78 22.10
N LEU A 21 -6.95 -6.55 20.84
CA LEU A 21 -6.95 -7.55 19.77
C LEU A 21 -5.50 -7.87 19.41
N PHE A 22 -5.09 -9.14 19.43
CA PHE A 22 -3.72 -9.48 19.01
C PHE A 22 -3.56 -9.28 17.50
N MET A 23 -2.44 -8.67 17.14
CA MET A 23 -2.04 -8.55 15.74
C MET A 23 -1.77 -9.94 15.16
N GLY A 24 -2.28 -10.18 13.95
CA GLY A 24 -2.13 -11.47 13.26
C GLY A 24 -3.34 -12.39 13.37
N SER A 25 -4.33 -12.08 14.23
CA SER A 25 -5.64 -12.73 14.14
C SER A 25 -6.31 -12.34 12.81
N PRO A 26 -6.83 -13.31 12.03
CA PRO A 26 -7.61 -13.03 10.82
C PRO A 26 -8.83 -12.12 11.08
N LEU A 27 -9.34 -12.12 12.32
CA LEU A 27 -10.52 -11.36 12.71
C LEU A 27 -10.20 -10.00 13.36
N ALA A 28 -8.97 -9.80 13.84
CA ALA A 28 -8.60 -8.58 14.58
C ALA A 28 -8.82 -7.30 13.75
N ALA A 29 -8.43 -7.30 12.48
CA ALA A 29 -8.58 -6.11 11.64
C ALA A 29 -10.05 -5.68 11.48
N ILE A 30 -10.95 -6.65 11.30
CA ILE A 30 -12.39 -6.40 11.15
C ILE A 30 -12.99 -5.90 12.47
N MET A 31 -12.63 -6.54 13.60
CA MET A 31 -13.15 -6.13 14.91
C MET A 31 -12.65 -4.75 15.32
N ALA A 32 -11.38 -4.43 15.02
CA ALA A 32 -10.84 -3.10 15.24
C ALA A 32 -11.60 -2.06 14.40
N ASP A 33 -11.87 -2.35 13.12
CA ASP A 33 -12.60 -1.43 12.24
C ASP A 33 -14.06 -1.21 12.68
N ILE A 34 -14.75 -2.27 13.13
CA ILE A 34 -16.11 -2.16 13.70
C ILE A 34 -16.09 -1.28 14.95
N TYR A 35 -15.15 -1.52 15.87
CA TYR A 35 -15.04 -0.73 17.08
C TYR A 35 -14.75 0.75 16.77
N MET A 36 -13.79 1.02 15.87
CA MET A 36 -13.46 2.39 15.47
C MET A 36 -14.62 3.07 14.74
N SER A 37 -15.40 2.33 13.95
CA SER A 37 -16.61 2.87 13.31
C SER A 37 -17.66 3.28 14.34
N HIS A 38 -17.88 2.46 15.37
CA HIS A 38 -18.79 2.81 16.47
C HIS A 38 -18.27 4.00 17.28
N PHE A 39 -16.97 4.01 17.60
CA PHE A 39 -16.31 5.14 18.25
C PHE A 39 -16.55 6.44 17.48
N GLU A 40 -16.39 6.41 16.15
CA GLU A 40 -16.59 7.57 15.28
C GLU A 40 -18.05 8.01 15.30
N GLU A 41 -19.00 7.07 15.15
CA GLU A 41 -20.43 7.36 15.15
C GLU A 41 -20.88 8.08 16.42
N VAL A 42 -20.41 7.61 17.59
CA VAL A 42 -20.77 8.20 18.88
C VAL A 42 -20.17 9.60 19.05
N ASN A 43 -18.93 9.82 18.62
CA ASN A 43 -18.24 11.09 18.81
C ASN A 43 -18.56 12.12 17.71
N MET A 44 -19.02 11.70 16.53
CA MET A 44 -19.21 12.57 15.35
C MET A 44 -20.05 13.83 15.61
N PRO A 45 -21.17 13.78 16.36
CA PRO A 45 -21.94 14.99 16.65
C PRO A 45 -21.10 16.06 17.37
N GLN A 46 -20.29 15.65 18.36
CA GLN A 46 -19.40 16.56 19.07
C GLN A 46 -18.25 17.04 18.18
N LEU A 47 -17.71 16.17 17.32
CA LEU A 47 -16.67 16.56 16.36
C LEU A 47 -17.15 17.64 15.39
N ILE A 48 -18.36 17.50 14.86
CA ILE A 48 -18.98 18.48 13.95
C ILE A 48 -19.22 19.80 14.67
N ILE A 49 -19.76 19.78 15.90
CA ILE A 49 -19.96 20.98 16.72
C ILE A 49 -18.62 21.70 16.97
N ASN A 50 -17.53 20.95 17.11
CA ASN A 50 -16.19 21.48 17.29
C ASN A 50 -15.47 21.78 15.95
N GLY A 51 -16.18 21.91 14.83
CA GLY A 51 -15.65 22.47 13.58
C GLY A 51 -15.04 21.46 12.61
N VAL A 52 -15.33 20.16 12.74
CA VAL A 52 -14.98 19.15 11.72
C VAL A 52 -15.93 19.25 10.52
N HIS A 53 -15.38 19.48 9.33
CA HIS A 53 -16.13 19.51 8.07
C HIS A 53 -16.01 18.22 7.25
N LEU A 54 -14.88 17.53 7.38
CA LEU A 54 -14.60 16.27 6.70
C LEU A 54 -13.91 15.33 7.68
N TRP A 55 -14.34 14.07 7.67
CA TRP A 55 -13.68 13.00 8.40
C TRP A 55 -13.51 11.79 7.46
N LYS A 56 -12.26 11.35 7.30
CA LYS A 56 -11.90 10.15 6.54
C LYS A 56 -10.90 9.34 7.34
N ARG A 57 -11.14 8.05 7.49
CA ARG A 57 -10.26 7.12 8.20
C ARG A 57 -9.72 6.06 7.26
N TYR A 58 -8.45 5.72 7.42
CA TYR A 58 -7.79 4.58 6.82
C TYR A 58 -7.14 3.76 7.94
N VAL A 59 -7.79 2.66 8.33
CA VAL A 59 -7.36 1.83 9.46
C VAL A 59 -7.21 2.68 10.74
N ASP A 60 -5.99 3.01 11.12
CA ASP A 60 -5.59 3.78 12.31
C ASP A 60 -5.39 5.27 12.03
N ASP A 61 -5.12 5.66 10.78
CA ASP A 61 -4.86 7.05 10.39
C ASP A 61 -6.16 7.77 9.99
N THR A 62 -6.34 9.01 10.47
CA THR A 62 -7.48 9.87 10.12
C THR A 62 -7.03 11.14 9.42
N PHE A 63 -7.83 11.58 8.45
CA PHE A 63 -7.66 12.82 7.70
C PHE A 63 -8.91 13.67 7.85
N THR A 64 -8.72 14.92 8.29
CA THR A 64 -9.84 15.83 8.59
C THR A 64 -9.62 17.24 8.08
N PHE A 65 -10.71 17.87 7.65
CA PHE A 65 -10.76 19.32 7.46
C PHE A 65 -11.45 19.95 8.66
N VAL A 66 -10.77 20.92 9.26
CA VAL A 66 -11.22 21.64 10.44
C VAL A 66 -11.34 23.12 10.10
N GLU A 67 -12.35 23.78 10.65
CA GLU A 67 -12.64 25.19 10.41
C GLU A 67 -11.44 26.12 10.68
N ASN A 68 -10.76 25.90 11.81
CA ASN A 68 -9.57 26.66 12.20
C ASN A 68 -8.68 25.89 13.18
N ASN A 69 -7.45 26.37 13.38
CA ASN A 69 -6.47 25.72 14.26
C ASN A 69 -6.89 25.69 15.74
N ASN A 70 -7.76 26.60 16.19
CA ASN A 70 -8.19 26.65 17.59
C ASN A 70 -9.13 25.48 17.94
N CYS A 71 -9.85 24.95 16.94
CA CYS A 71 -10.73 23.80 17.09
C CYS A 71 -9.97 22.48 17.31
N VAL A 72 -8.71 22.39 16.86
CA VAL A 72 -7.91 21.14 16.88
C VAL A 72 -7.78 20.57 18.29
N GLN A 73 -7.48 21.42 19.29
CA GLN A 73 -7.31 20.95 20.67
C GLN A 73 -8.63 20.47 21.29
N LYS A 74 -9.77 21.09 20.93
CA LYS A 74 -11.09 20.65 21.38
C LYS A 74 -11.44 19.29 20.79
N ILE A 75 -11.20 19.11 19.49
CA ILE A 75 -11.38 17.83 18.79
C ILE A 75 -10.53 16.74 19.44
N LEU A 76 -9.25 17.01 19.67
CA LEU A 76 -8.34 16.06 20.30
C LEU A 76 -8.81 15.68 21.72
N HIS A 77 -9.30 16.65 22.48
CA HIS A 77 -9.86 16.40 23.81
C HIS A 77 -11.10 15.50 23.76
N VAL A 78 -12.04 15.77 22.85
CA VAL A 78 -13.23 14.93 22.65
C VAL A 78 -12.81 13.49 22.35
N LEU A 79 -11.91 13.29 21.38
CA LEU A 79 -11.44 11.96 20.96
C LEU A 79 -10.77 11.20 22.12
N ASN A 80 -9.88 11.86 22.87
CA ASN A 80 -9.10 11.23 23.94
C ASN A 80 -9.88 11.06 25.26
N SER A 81 -11.03 11.72 25.39
CA SER A 81 -11.92 11.56 26.56
C SER A 81 -12.79 10.30 26.50
N TYR A 82 -12.95 9.71 25.32
CA TYR A 82 -13.90 8.61 25.12
C TYR A 82 -13.41 7.27 25.70
N HIS A 83 -12.14 6.90 25.50
CA HIS A 83 -11.60 5.65 26.01
C HIS A 83 -10.15 5.79 26.50
N PRO A 84 -9.81 5.35 27.73
CA PRO A 84 -8.48 5.59 28.31
C PRO A 84 -7.34 4.95 27.49
N ASN A 85 -7.57 3.78 26.90
CA ASN A 85 -6.55 3.04 26.14
C ASN A 85 -6.43 3.48 24.67
N ILE A 86 -7.25 4.43 24.19
CA ILE A 86 -7.22 4.90 22.79
C ILE A 86 -6.88 6.38 22.81
N GLN A 87 -5.66 6.69 22.39
CA GLN A 87 -5.13 8.04 22.39
C GLN A 87 -4.79 8.46 20.96
N PHE A 88 -5.48 9.49 20.50
CA PHE A 88 -5.22 10.18 19.26
C PHE A 88 -4.07 11.16 19.45
N THR A 89 -3.30 11.31 18.38
CA THR A 89 -2.31 12.38 18.21
C THR A 89 -2.69 13.19 16.98
N VAL A 90 -2.18 14.41 16.87
CA VAL A 90 -2.53 15.29 15.75
C VAL A 90 -1.29 15.85 15.07
N GLU A 91 -1.29 15.76 13.74
CA GLU A 91 -0.36 16.47 12.87
C GLU A 91 -1.14 17.57 12.13
N THR A 92 -0.75 18.82 12.32
CA THR A 92 -1.38 19.96 11.64
C THR A 92 -0.61 20.35 10.39
N GLU A 93 -1.30 20.96 9.43
CA GLU A 93 -0.67 21.52 8.23
C GLU A 93 0.45 22.50 8.58
N GLN A 94 1.63 22.29 7.99
CA GLN A 94 2.79 23.17 8.12
C GLN A 94 3.26 23.60 6.74
N ASN A 95 3.52 24.91 6.56
CA ASN A 95 3.97 25.49 5.29
C ASN A 95 3.06 25.14 4.09
N ASN A 96 1.74 25.12 4.30
CA ASN A 96 0.74 24.68 3.33
C ASN A 96 0.89 23.21 2.89
N THR A 97 1.53 22.38 3.72
CA THR A 97 1.74 20.97 3.43
C THR A 97 1.30 20.09 4.59
N LEU A 98 0.74 18.93 4.26
CA LEU A 98 0.37 17.90 5.22
C LEU A 98 0.59 16.54 4.56
N SER A 99 1.10 15.58 5.33
CA SER A 99 1.28 14.22 4.84
C SER A 99 0.15 13.33 5.36
N PHE A 100 -0.35 12.44 4.51
CA PHE A 100 -1.29 11.40 4.89
C PHE A 100 -0.89 10.10 4.18
N LEU A 101 -0.58 9.05 4.94
CA LEU A 101 -0.03 7.80 4.42
C LEU A 101 1.22 8.03 3.53
N ASP A 102 1.16 7.63 2.26
CA ASP A 102 2.21 7.81 1.26
C ASP A 102 2.01 9.05 0.36
N VAL A 103 1.08 9.93 0.72
CA VAL A 103 0.73 11.14 -0.02
C VAL A 103 1.14 12.38 0.75
N LYS A 104 1.91 13.25 0.12
CA LYS A 104 2.16 14.62 0.57
C LYS A 104 1.19 15.54 -0.15
N ILE A 105 0.30 16.17 0.60
CA ILE A 105 -0.70 17.12 0.11
C ILE A 105 -0.12 18.52 0.26
N ILE A 106 -0.19 19.31 -0.82
CA ILE A 106 0.32 20.67 -0.91
C ILE A 106 -0.87 21.56 -1.27
N ARG A 107 -1.25 22.47 -0.37
CA ARG A 107 -2.30 23.45 -0.62
C ARG A 107 -1.75 24.62 -1.43
N ILE A 108 -2.36 24.87 -2.59
CA ILE A 108 -2.11 26.06 -3.40
C ILE A 108 -3.15 27.11 -3.05
N ARG A 109 -2.66 28.24 -2.56
CA ARG A 109 -3.49 29.43 -2.35
C ARG A 109 -3.70 30.11 -3.70
N THR A 110 -4.85 29.90 -4.32
CA THR A 110 -5.31 30.71 -5.46
C THR A 110 -6.45 31.63 -5.01
N THR A 111 -6.68 32.71 -5.75
CA THR A 111 -7.63 33.78 -5.39
C THR A 111 -9.11 33.39 -5.51
N ILE A 112 -9.43 32.24 -6.12
CA ILE A 112 -10.81 31.85 -6.46
C ILE A 112 -11.23 30.59 -5.70
N THR A 113 -10.39 29.56 -5.63
CA THR A 113 -10.65 28.33 -4.86
C THR A 113 -9.36 27.71 -4.31
N PRO A 114 -9.40 27.05 -3.13
CA PRO A 114 -8.27 26.25 -2.67
C PRO A 114 -8.06 25.08 -3.63
N SER A 115 -6.87 25.02 -4.22
CA SER A 115 -6.43 23.91 -5.07
C SER A 115 -5.40 23.07 -4.33
N TYR A 116 -5.31 21.79 -4.64
CA TYR A 116 -4.40 20.86 -3.99
C TYR A 116 -3.52 20.17 -5.02
N GLN A 117 -2.24 20.03 -4.68
CA GLN A 117 -1.32 19.16 -5.38
C GLN A 117 -0.90 18.02 -4.47
N THR A 118 -0.58 16.88 -5.09
CA THR A 118 -0.16 15.68 -4.39
C THR A 118 1.15 15.19 -4.98
N THR A 119 2.03 14.71 -4.10
CA THR A 119 3.29 14.03 -4.46
C THR A 119 3.58 12.93 -3.46
N VAL A 120 4.55 12.07 -3.73
CA VAL A 120 4.86 10.92 -2.87
C VAL A 120 5.50 11.41 -1.57
N TYR A 121 4.90 11.06 -0.44
CA TYR A 121 5.51 11.26 0.88
C TYR A 121 6.43 10.09 1.23
N ARG A 122 7.55 10.41 1.88
CA ARG A 122 8.49 9.45 2.45
C ARG A 122 8.77 9.89 3.88
N LYS A 123 8.61 8.98 4.84
CA LYS A 123 8.97 9.23 6.24
C LYS A 123 10.47 9.60 6.33
N PRO A 124 10.90 10.41 7.31
CA PRO A 124 12.32 10.75 7.51
C PRO A 124 13.24 9.53 7.65
N THR A 125 12.70 8.39 8.10
CA THR A 125 13.41 7.12 8.23
C THR A 125 13.57 6.33 6.92
N TYR A 126 13.05 6.85 5.79
CA TYR A 126 13.17 6.18 4.50
C TYR A 126 14.61 6.17 3.99
N SER A 127 15.20 4.97 3.90
CA SER A 127 16.60 4.78 3.52
C SER A 127 16.87 4.71 2.01
N GLY A 128 15.83 4.64 1.17
CA GLY A 128 15.99 4.38 -0.26
C GLY A 128 16.40 2.94 -0.59
N LEU A 129 16.40 2.02 0.39
CA LEU A 129 16.76 0.63 0.15
C LEU A 129 15.68 -0.09 -0.64
N MET A 130 16.10 -0.78 -1.70
CA MET A 130 15.27 -1.68 -2.50
C MET A 130 15.89 -3.07 -2.52
N THR A 131 15.16 -4.06 -3.03
CA THR A 131 15.77 -5.33 -3.42
C THR A 131 16.92 -5.05 -4.40
N LYS A 132 18.16 -5.34 -4.00
CA LYS A 132 19.34 -5.07 -4.84
C LYS A 132 19.26 -5.82 -6.17
N SER A 133 19.79 -5.24 -7.23
CA SER A 133 19.71 -5.82 -8.58
C SER A 133 20.45 -7.17 -8.71
N ASP A 134 21.46 -7.39 -7.89
CA ASP A 134 22.33 -8.57 -7.83
C ASP A 134 21.90 -9.59 -6.76
N SER A 135 20.93 -9.24 -5.91
CA SER A 135 20.43 -10.13 -4.85
C SER A 135 19.93 -11.47 -5.38
N PHE A 136 20.00 -12.52 -4.54
CA PHE A 136 19.63 -13.89 -4.92
C PHE A 136 18.12 -14.13 -4.91
N VAL A 137 17.37 -13.29 -5.63
CA VAL A 137 15.91 -13.38 -5.77
C VAL A 137 15.51 -13.37 -7.24
N PRO A 138 14.36 -13.95 -7.61
CA PRO A 138 13.92 -13.97 -9.00
C PRO A 138 13.80 -12.57 -9.58
N PHE A 139 14.18 -12.42 -10.86
CA PHE A 139 14.15 -11.12 -11.54
C PHE A 139 12.75 -10.47 -11.56
N SER A 140 11.69 -11.28 -11.56
CA SER A 140 10.30 -10.79 -11.48
C SER A 140 10.04 -9.96 -10.22
N TYR A 141 10.63 -10.32 -9.07
CA TYR A 141 10.48 -9.59 -7.81
C TYR A 141 11.22 -8.25 -7.87
N LYS A 142 12.44 -8.25 -8.42
CA LYS A 142 13.24 -7.02 -8.63
C LYS A 142 12.53 -6.05 -9.57
N LYS A 143 11.96 -6.57 -10.66
CA LYS A 143 11.14 -5.82 -11.62
C LYS A 143 9.85 -5.31 -10.98
N LEU A 144 9.20 -6.12 -10.15
CA LEU A 144 7.99 -5.73 -9.45
C LEU A 144 8.25 -4.60 -8.46
N ALA A 145 9.31 -4.69 -7.64
CA ALA A 145 9.69 -3.66 -6.69
C ALA A 145 9.83 -2.29 -7.36
N LEU A 146 10.54 -2.23 -8.50
CA LEU A 146 10.68 -1.01 -9.29
C LEU A 146 9.34 -0.55 -9.90
N ASN A 147 8.57 -1.47 -10.48
CA ASN A 147 7.29 -1.12 -11.09
C ASN A 147 6.27 -0.60 -10.07
N THR A 148 6.27 -1.10 -8.84
CA THR A 148 5.36 -0.65 -7.77
C THR A 148 5.64 0.80 -7.41
N ILE A 149 6.91 1.19 -7.24
CA ILE A 149 7.23 2.60 -6.91
C ILE A 149 6.94 3.55 -8.08
N ILE A 150 7.17 3.12 -9.33
CA ILE A 150 6.82 3.91 -10.53
C ILE A 150 5.30 4.10 -10.61
N LYS A 151 4.52 3.02 -10.46
CA LYS A 151 3.06 3.11 -10.48
C LYS A 151 2.54 4.00 -9.36
N ARG A 152 3.11 3.89 -8.16
CA ARG A 152 2.76 4.76 -7.04
C ARG A 152 2.99 6.23 -7.38
N ALA A 153 4.15 6.58 -7.95
CA ALA A 153 4.43 7.94 -8.40
C ALA A 153 3.38 8.45 -9.39
N ILE A 154 3.03 7.63 -10.38
CA ILE A 154 2.02 7.95 -11.40
C ILE A 154 0.64 8.20 -10.78
N HIS A 155 0.22 7.37 -9.82
CA HIS A 155 -1.09 7.50 -9.19
C HIS A 155 -1.18 8.67 -8.20
N ILE A 156 -0.08 9.00 -7.52
CA ILE A 156 -0.08 10.02 -6.46
C ILE A 156 0.22 11.41 -7.01
N CYS A 157 1.10 11.55 -8.00
CA CYS A 157 1.52 12.88 -8.45
C CYS A 157 0.43 13.56 -9.28
N SER A 158 -0.05 14.72 -8.83
CA SER A 158 -1.18 15.41 -9.48
C SER A 158 -0.80 16.21 -10.73
N ASN A 159 0.48 16.48 -10.95
CA ASN A 159 0.95 17.21 -12.12
C ASN A 159 2.24 16.62 -12.69
N TYR A 160 2.53 17.00 -13.93
CA TYR A 160 3.68 16.48 -14.67
C TYR A 160 5.02 16.84 -14.03
N VAL A 161 5.18 18.05 -13.50
CA VAL A 161 6.44 18.50 -12.89
C VAL A 161 6.77 17.68 -11.63
N LEU A 162 5.78 17.48 -10.76
CA LEU A 162 5.90 16.65 -9.56
C LEU A 162 6.18 15.19 -9.93
N LEU A 163 5.48 14.67 -10.94
CA LEU A 163 5.71 13.32 -11.44
C LEU A 163 7.13 13.16 -12.01
N HIS A 164 7.60 14.12 -12.80
CA HIS A 164 8.95 14.10 -13.36
C HIS A 164 10.01 14.07 -12.25
N ASN A 165 9.91 14.98 -11.28
CA ASN A 165 10.83 15.02 -10.14
C ASN A 165 10.84 13.70 -9.36
N GLU A 166 9.66 13.10 -9.19
CA GLU A 166 9.51 11.81 -8.51
C GLU A 166 10.10 10.65 -9.33
N LEU A 167 9.94 10.65 -10.65
CA LEU A 167 10.56 9.65 -11.54
C LEU A 167 12.08 9.77 -11.57
N GLU A 168 12.62 10.99 -11.55
CA GLU A 168 14.07 11.22 -11.43
C GLU A 168 14.59 10.73 -10.08
N PHE A 169 13.87 11.00 -8.99
CA PHE A 169 14.20 10.43 -7.68
C PHE A 169 14.23 8.90 -7.72
N ILE A 170 13.22 8.26 -8.34
CA ILE A 170 13.15 6.81 -8.50
C ILE A 170 14.33 6.30 -9.33
N LYS A 171 14.69 6.98 -10.42
CA LYS A 171 15.83 6.63 -11.27
C LYS A 171 17.13 6.63 -10.46
N VAL A 172 17.42 7.71 -9.75
CA VAL A 172 18.62 7.84 -8.90
C VAL A 172 18.62 6.75 -7.81
N THR A 173 17.49 6.51 -7.18
CA THR A 173 17.36 5.48 -6.12
C THR A 173 17.61 4.07 -6.68
N ALA A 174 17.03 3.74 -7.82
CA ALA A 174 17.21 2.44 -8.46
C ALA A 174 18.67 2.22 -8.92
N LEU A 175 19.33 3.26 -9.45
CA LEU A 175 20.75 3.22 -9.79
C LEU A 175 21.62 2.93 -8.56
N LYS A 176 21.36 3.60 -7.42
CA LYS A 176 22.04 3.32 -6.13
C LYS A 176 21.80 1.89 -5.60
N ASN A 177 20.71 1.25 -6.05
CA ASN A 177 20.41 -0.16 -5.75
C ASN A 177 20.95 -1.14 -6.81
N GLY A 178 21.76 -0.66 -7.76
CA GLY A 178 22.49 -1.46 -8.74
C GLY A 178 21.70 -1.78 -10.01
N TYR A 179 20.51 -1.21 -10.20
CA TYR A 179 19.70 -1.50 -11.39
C TYR A 179 20.30 -0.84 -12.64
N PRO A 180 20.37 -1.54 -13.80
CA PRO A 180 20.88 -0.94 -15.04
C PRO A 180 20.00 0.23 -15.51
N CYS A 181 20.62 1.31 -16.00
CA CYS A 181 19.92 2.51 -16.46
C CYS A 181 18.86 2.21 -17.54
N ASN A 182 19.26 1.47 -18.59
CA ASN A 182 18.36 1.09 -19.68
C ASN A 182 17.15 0.29 -19.17
N PHE A 183 17.34 -0.56 -18.16
CA PHE A 183 16.24 -1.32 -17.58
C PHE A 183 15.24 -0.40 -16.88
N ILE A 184 15.74 0.58 -16.12
CA ILE A 184 14.93 1.56 -15.40
C ILE A 184 14.10 2.38 -16.39
N GLU A 185 14.75 2.94 -17.41
CA GLU A 185 14.09 3.77 -18.43
C GLU A 185 13.02 2.99 -19.20
N VAL A 186 13.31 1.74 -19.59
CA VAL A 186 12.32 0.86 -20.22
C VAL A 186 11.13 0.61 -19.28
N GLN A 187 11.35 0.41 -17.97
CA GLN A 187 10.23 0.23 -17.04
C GLN A 187 9.41 1.50 -16.89
N ILE A 188 10.04 2.68 -16.75
CA ILE A 188 9.35 3.97 -16.67
C ILE A 188 8.49 4.19 -17.92
N GLY A 189 9.09 4.05 -19.11
CA GLY A 189 8.38 4.19 -20.38
C GLY A 189 7.21 3.19 -20.49
N THR A 190 7.44 1.92 -20.16
CA THR A 190 6.40 0.88 -20.20
C THR A 190 5.21 1.21 -19.28
N GLN A 191 5.44 1.72 -18.06
CA GLN A 191 4.34 2.08 -17.17
C GLN A 191 3.61 3.35 -17.64
N MET A 192 4.33 4.33 -18.17
CA MET A 192 3.73 5.55 -18.70
C MET A 192 2.86 5.28 -19.93
N SER A 193 3.33 4.43 -20.86
CA SER A 193 2.54 4.03 -22.02
C SER A 193 1.27 3.28 -21.63
N LYS A 194 1.32 2.45 -20.58
CA LYS A 194 0.12 1.78 -20.07
C LYS A 194 -0.92 2.77 -19.56
N LEU A 195 -0.49 3.81 -18.83
CA LEU A 195 -1.39 4.87 -18.37
C LEU A 195 -2.08 5.55 -19.55
N MET A 196 -1.32 5.98 -20.55
CA MET A 196 -1.86 6.66 -21.74
C MET A 196 -2.86 5.79 -22.50
N ASN A 197 -2.56 4.50 -22.65
CA ASN A 197 -3.45 3.56 -23.34
C ASN A 197 -4.69 3.20 -22.52
N SER A 198 -4.61 3.20 -21.18
CA SER A 198 -5.77 2.95 -20.30
C SER A 198 -6.75 4.12 -20.30
N SER A 199 -6.27 5.37 -20.44
CA SER A 199 -7.13 6.56 -20.56
C SER A 199 -7.97 6.59 -21.84
N SER A 200 -7.63 5.79 -22.87
CA SER A 200 -8.41 5.65 -24.11
C SER A 200 -9.53 4.59 -24.03
N SER A 201 -9.71 3.91 -22.89
CA SER A 201 -10.74 2.89 -22.68
C SER A 201 -11.50 3.15 -21.38
N ASN A 202 -12.30 4.23 -21.34
CA ASN A 202 -13.29 4.44 -20.29
C ASN A 202 -14.50 3.50 -20.48
N VAL A 203 -14.28 2.18 -20.42
CA VAL A 203 -15.36 1.25 -20.08
C VAL A 203 -15.16 0.87 -18.62
N ILE A 204 -15.93 1.51 -17.76
CA ILE A 204 -16.08 1.08 -16.36
C ILE A 204 -16.90 -0.20 -16.42
N THR A 205 -16.23 -1.33 -16.64
CA THR A 205 -16.83 -2.63 -16.35
C THR A 205 -16.74 -2.82 -14.84
N PRO A 206 -17.86 -3.08 -14.13
CA PRO A 206 -17.80 -3.46 -12.73
C PRO A 206 -16.79 -4.60 -12.54
N PRO A 207 -16.12 -4.72 -11.39
CA PRO A 207 -15.39 -5.93 -11.06
C PRO A 207 -16.38 -7.08 -11.18
N GLN A 208 -16.24 -7.89 -12.22
CA GLN A 208 -17.07 -9.08 -12.36
C GLN A 208 -16.86 -9.92 -11.10
N PRO A 209 -17.93 -10.41 -10.46
CA PRO A 209 -17.79 -11.34 -9.36
C PRO A 209 -16.86 -12.46 -9.80
N ASN A 210 -15.86 -12.71 -8.97
CA ASN A 210 -14.73 -13.56 -9.27
C ASN A 210 -15.25 -14.97 -9.63
N THR A 211 -15.38 -15.26 -10.93
CA THR A 211 -15.72 -16.59 -11.45
C THR A 211 -14.48 -17.50 -11.41
N ASP A 212 -13.77 -17.47 -10.28
CA ASP A 212 -12.50 -18.17 -10.06
C ASP A 212 -12.65 -19.70 -10.08
N ASN A 213 -13.88 -20.21 -9.97
CA ASN A 213 -14.13 -21.65 -10.09
C ASN A 213 -14.03 -22.20 -11.52
N LYS A 214 -14.17 -21.37 -12.58
CA LYS A 214 -13.93 -21.84 -13.96
C LYS A 214 -12.44 -21.83 -14.35
N ASN A 215 -11.63 -20.95 -13.75
CA ASN A 215 -10.22 -20.77 -14.09
C ASN A 215 -9.24 -21.69 -13.32
N LYS A 216 -9.61 -22.20 -12.13
CA LYS A 216 -8.78 -23.19 -11.40
C LYS A 216 -8.51 -24.45 -12.23
N SER A 217 -9.43 -24.84 -13.12
CA SER A 217 -9.22 -25.98 -14.02
C SER A 217 -8.14 -25.73 -15.07
N LYS A 218 -7.87 -24.49 -15.49
CA LYS A 218 -6.91 -24.22 -16.57
C LYS A 218 -5.45 -24.26 -16.10
N TYR A 219 -5.18 -23.90 -14.85
CA TYR A 219 -3.82 -23.68 -14.37
C TYR A 219 -3.34 -24.77 -13.42
N LEU A 220 -2.12 -25.24 -13.65
CA LEU A 220 -1.38 -26.05 -12.68
C LEU A 220 -0.38 -25.14 -11.97
N TYR A 221 -0.30 -25.22 -10.65
CA TYR A 221 0.63 -24.41 -9.86
C TYR A 221 1.74 -25.30 -9.31
N CYS A 222 2.98 -24.85 -9.41
CA CYS A 222 4.14 -25.54 -8.87
C CYS A 222 5.05 -24.52 -8.18
N GLU A 223 5.32 -24.74 -6.91
CA GLU A 223 6.26 -23.92 -6.15
C GLU A 223 7.64 -24.56 -6.14
N ILE A 224 8.67 -23.79 -6.47
CA ILE A 224 10.05 -24.24 -6.44
C ILE A 224 10.96 -23.20 -5.77
N PRO A 225 11.99 -23.62 -5.01
CA PRO A 225 12.96 -22.71 -4.45
C PRO A 225 13.81 -22.08 -5.56
N TYR A 226 14.02 -20.77 -5.47
CA TYR A 226 14.91 -20.04 -6.36
C TYR A 226 16.37 -20.30 -5.99
N ARG A 227 17.09 -20.99 -6.89
CA ARG A 227 18.52 -21.28 -6.79
C ARG A 227 19.29 -20.67 -7.96
N GLY A 228 18.83 -19.53 -8.46
CA GLY A 228 19.48 -18.82 -9.57
C GLY A 228 19.08 -19.36 -10.95
N LYS A 229 20.03 -19.32 -11.90
CA LYS A 229 19.78 -19.66 -13.32
C LYS A 229 19.32 -21.10 -13.54
N THR A 230 19.81 -22.04 -12.73
CA THR A 230 19.42 -23.46 -12.81
C THR A 230 17.92 -23.65 -12.56
N THR A 231 17.36 -22.99 -11.55
CA THR A 231 15.90 -23.00 -11.30
C THR A 231 15.13 -22.44 -12.48
N GLN A 232 15.65 -21.42 -13.17
CA GLN A 232 14.97 -20.82 -14.32
C GLN A 232 14.97 -21.74 -15.54
N ILE A 233 16.10 -22.41 -15.80
CA ILE A 233 16.20 -23.43 -16.87
C ILE A 233 15.27 -24.59 -16.55
N PHE A 234 15.30 -25.10 -15.32
CA PHE A 234 14.40 -26.17 -14.87
C PHE A 234 12.93 -25.78 -15.03
N ALA A 235 12.57 -24.57 -14.60
CA ALA A 235 11.21 -24.05 -14.73
C ALA A 235 10.75 -24.00 -16.19
N ASN A 236 11.61 -23.58 -17.11
CA ASN A 236 11.29 -23.54 -18.53
C ASN A 236 11.11 -24.95 -19.11
N LYS A 237 12.03 -25.87 -18.80
CA LYS A 237 11.91 -27.28 -19.22
C LYS A 237 10.61 -27.91 -18.70
N LEU A 238 10.28 -27.67 -17.43
CA LEU A 238 9.07 -28.19 -16.82
C LEU A 238 7.80 -27.63 -17.48
N LYS A 239 7.79 -26.33 -17.82
CA LYS A 239 6.68 -25.72 -18.59
C LYS A 239 6.51 -26.38 -19.95
N HIS A 240 7.61 -26.58 -20.69
CA HIS A 240 7.55 -27.25 -21.99
C HIS A 240 7.04 -28.69 -21.87
N LEU A 241 7.54 -29.46 -20.90
CA LEU A 241 7.08 -30.84 -20.66
C LEU A 241 5.59 -30.92 -20.36
N ILE A 242 5.07 -30.05 -19.48
CA ILE A 242 3.64 -30.03 -19.16
C ILE A 242 2.80 -29.56 -20.35
N GLN A 243 3.29 -28.63 -21.15
CA GLN A 243 2.58 -28.19 -22.35
C GLN A 243 2.45 -29.32 -23.39
N HIS A 244 3.47 -30.18 -23.52
CA HIS A 244 3.41 -31.37 -24.36
C HIS A 244 2.49 -32.47 -23.78
N GLN A 245 2.56 -32.74 -22.48
CA GLN A 245 1.80 -33.84 -21.86
C GLN A 245 0.33 -33.49 -21.57
N LYS A 246 0.04 -32.21 -21.29
CA LYS A 246 -1.29 -31.71 -20.91
C LYS A 246 -1.56 -30.36 -21.58
N PRO A 247 -1.80 -30.32 -22.90
CA PRO A 247 -1.97 -29.07 -23.65
C PRO A 247 -3.17 -28.21 -23.19
N THR A 248 -4.16 -28.83 -22.55
CA THR A 248 -5.32 -28.14 -21.96
C THR A 248 -5.00 -27.44 -20.63
N LYS A 249 -3.82 -27.69 -20.04
CA LYS A 249 -3.39 -27.15 -18.74
C LYS A 249 -2.17 -26.25 -18.93
N GLN A 250 -2.17 -25.09 -18.29
CA GLN A 250 -1.04 -24.16 -18.29
C GLN A 250 -0.31 -24.17 -16.94
N LEU A 251 0.97 -24.52 -16.95
CA LEU A 251 1.79 -24.54 -15.73
C LEU A 251 2.25 -23.12 -15.35
N ARG A 252 1.89 -22.68 -14.14
CA ARG A 252 2.41 -21.49 -13.46
C ARG A 252 3.38 -21.91 -12.36
N ILE A 253 4.64 -21.56 -12.56
CA ILE A 253 5.71 -21.84 -11.61
C ILE A 253 5.93 -20.61 -10.73
N ILE A 254 5.84 -20.82 -9.42
CA ILE A 254 6.09 -19.80 -8.40
C ILE A 254 7.49 -20.05 -7.86
N GLN A 255 8.40 -19.13 -8.12
CA GLN A 255 9.76 -19.17 -7.58
C GLN A 255 9.79 -18.39 -6.28
N ARG A 256 10.05 -19.08 -5.16
CA ARG A 256 10.20 -18.44 -3.85
C ARG A 256 11.69 -18.31 -3.51
N PRO A 257 12.16 -17.17 -2.99
CA PRO A 257 13.48 -17.10 -2.36
C PRO A 257 13.60 -18.19 -1.28
N PRO A 258 14.79 -18.76 -1.06
CA PRO A 258 15.01 -19.64 0.09
C PRO A 258 14.68 -18.88 1.38
N LYS A 259 14.01 -19.58 2.31
CA LYS A 259 13.77 -19.07 3.67
C LYS A 259 15.06 -19.04 4.46
#